data_AF-A0A2D3VVB6-F1
#
_entry.id   AF-A0A2D3VVB6-F1
#
_cell.length_a   1.000
_cell.length_b   1.000
_cell.length_c   1.000
_cell.angle_alpha   90.00
_cell.angle_beta   90.00
_cell.angle_gamma   90.00
#
_symmetry.space_group_name_H-M   'P 1'
#
loop_
_entity.id
_entity.type
_entity.pdbx_description
1 polymer ?
#
loop_
_entity_poly.entity_id
_entity_poly.type
_entity_poly.pdbx_seq_one_letter_code
_entity_poly.pdbx_strand_id
1 'polypeptide(L)'
;TLLSQQPKEIDEIIKLLGEFDILLVEGLKTLPLPRISVFRNKLDESYFEVSNALAIDESIDLQDYTLPSHLEILDLNDAQMIVEWILKNAKKIDKEQC
;
A
#
# COMPACT_ATOMS: atom_id res chain seq x y z
N THR A 1 -5.44 -26.24 -7.56
CA THR A 1 -5.27 -25.86 -6.14
C THR A 1 -4.38 -24.65 -6.07
N LEU A 2 -4.90 -23.49 -5.63
CA LEU A 2 -4.15 -22.23 -5.56
C LEU A 2 -3.24 -22.13 -4.32
N LEU A 3 -3.45 -22.99 -3.31
CA LEU A 3 -2.64 -23.05 -2.10
C LEU A 3 -1.47 -24.02 -2.25
N SER A 4 -0.26 -23.49 -2.44
CA SER A 4 0.99 -24.22 -2.24
C SER A 4 1.56 -23.96 -0.85
N GLN A 5 2.23 -24.95 -0.27
CA GLN A 5 2.93 -24.81 1.02
C GLN A 5 4.33 -24.19 0.87
N GLN A 6 4.75 -23.87 -0.35
CA GLN A 6 6.02 -23.19 -0.63
C GLN A 6 5.77 -21.68 -0.83
N PRO A 7 6.66 -20.81 -0.31
CA PRO A 7 6.62 -19.38 -0.61
C PRO A 7 6.77 -19.17 -2.12
N LYS A 8 5.99 -18.24 -2.67
CA LYS A 8 6.06 -17.82 -4.07
C LYS A 8 6.51 -16.38 -4.14
N GLU A 9 7.25 -16.07 -5.19
CA GLU A 9 7.54 -14.67 -5.51
C GLU A 9 6.27 -13.98 -6.02
N ILE A 10 6.16 -12.68 -5.79
CA ILE A 10 4.96 -11.92 -6.18
C ILE A 10 4.68 -12.02 -7.68
N ASP A 11 5.73 -12.08 -8.50
CA ASP A 11 5.63 -12.23 -9.96
C ASP A 11 5.04 -13.58 -10.38
N GLU A 12 5.28 -14.65 -9.59
CA GLU A 12 4.65 -15.95 -9.83
C GLU A 12 3.17 -15.92 -9.46
N ILE A 13 2.80 -15.18 -8.41
CA ILE A 13 1.41 -14.99 -8.01
C ILE A 13 0.65 -14.20 -9.09
N ILE A 14 1.23 -13.11 -9.60
CA ILE A 14 0.67 -12.30 -10.68
C ILE A 14 0.33 -13.17 -11.91
N LYS A 15 1.29 -14.00 -12.36
CA LYS A 15 1.07 -14.95 -13.47
C LYS A 15 -0.02 -15.98 -13.22
N LEU A 16 -0.19 -16.42 -11.96
CA LEU A 16 -1.22 -17.40 -11.60
C LEU A 16 -2.62 -16.78 -11.52
N LEU A 17 -2.70 -15.50 -11.17
CA LEU A 17 -3.95 -14.74 -11.14
C LEU A 17 -4.43 -14.39 -12.55
N GLY A 18 -3.53 -14.20 -13.50
CA GLY A 18 -3.83 -13.87 -14.90
C GLY A 18 -4.17 -12.39 -15.07
N GLU A 19 -5.21 -12.09 -15.87
CA GLU A 19 -5.61 -10.70 -16.14
C GLU A 19 -6.39 -10.08 -14.98
N PHE A 20 -5.95 -8.90 -14.54
CA PHE A 20 -6.62 -8.07 -13.54
C PHE A 20 -6.34 -6.59 -13.80
N ASP A 21 -7.26 -5.71 -13.40
CA ASP A 21 -7.05 -4.26 -13.48
C ASP A 21 -6.23 -3.74 -12.29
N ILE A 22 -6.51 -4.26 -11.09
CA ILE A 22 -5.89 -3.86 -9.82
C ILE A 22 -5.66 -5.08 -8.95
N LEU A 23 -4.44 -5.20 -8.41
CA LEU A 23 -4.08 -6.14 -7.35
C LEU A 23 -3.77 -5.36 -6.07
N LEU A 24 -4.59 -5.57 -5.04
CA LEU A 24 -4.33 -5.03 -3.70
C LEU A 24 -3.59 -6.08 -2.87
N VAL A 25 -2.49 -5.67 -2.24
CA VAL A 25 -1.67 -6.53 -1.38
C VAL A 25 -1.69 -5.97 0.04
N GLU A 26 -2.13 -6.79 0.99
CA GLU A 26 -2.10 -6.45 2.41
C GLU A 26 -0.80 -7.00 3.05
N GLY A 27 -0.09 -6.15 3.79
CA GLY A 27 1.16 -6.53 4.47
C GLY A 27 2.39 -6.56 3.54
N LEU A 28 3.27 -7.55 3.73
CA LEU A 28 4.51 -7.76 2.95
C LEU A 28 5.37 -6.48 2.78
N LYS A 29 5.90 -5.98 3.91
CA LYS A 29 6.67 -4.72 3.98
C LYS A 29 7.90 -4.68 3.07
N THR A 30 8.46 -5.84 2.73
CA THR A 30 9.68 -5.97 1.93
C THR A 30 9.45 -5.83 0.42
N LEU A 31 8.19 -5.87 -0.04
CA LEU A 31 7.90 -5.69 -1.46
C LEU A 31 7.99 -4.21 -1.86
N PRO A 32 8.69 -3.88 -2.96
CA PRO A 32 8.81 -2.51 -3.48
C PRO A 32 7.55 -2.10 -4.25
N LEU A 33 6.40 -2.15 -3.58
CA LEU A 33 5.10 -1.75 -4.12
C LEU A 33 4.66 -0.43 -3.48
N PRO A 34 3.91 0.42 -4.20
CA PRO A 34 3.26 1.60 -3.63
C PRO A 34 2.44 1.20 -2.40
N ARG A 35 2.66 1.89 -1.28
CA ARG A 35 2.09 1.51 0.02
C ARG A 35 1.39 2.66 0.70
N ILE A 36 0.15 2.39 1.11
CA ILE A 36 -0.58 3.17 2.10
C ILE A 36 -0.44 2.43 3.43
N SER A 37 0.09 3.11 4.46
CA SER A 37 0.03 2.60 5.83
C SER A 37 -1.16 3.24 6.55
N VAL A 38 -1.99 2.40 7.16
CA VAL A 38 -3.24 2.81 7.81
C VAL A 38 -3.02 2.87 9.32
N PHE A 39 -3.32 4.02 9.93
CA PHE A 39 -3.15 4.22 11.37
C PHE A 39 -4.41 4.82 12.01
N ARG A 40 -4.62 4.47 13.29
CA ARG A 40 -5.57 5.11 14.20
C ARG A 40 -4.92 5.28 15.56
N ASN A 41 -5.24 6.34 16.27
CA ASN A 41 -4.80 6.76 17.60
C ASN A 41 -3.31 7.12 17.73
N LYS A 42 -2.42 6.46 16.99
CA LYS A 42 -0.99 6.75 16.99
C LYS A 42 -0.33 6.33 15.68
N LEU A 43 0.72 7.05 15.30
CA LEU A 43 1.64 6.62 14.24
C LEU A 43 2.72 5.69 14.79
N ASP A 44 3.23 4.83 13.91
CA ASP A 44 4.45 4.06 14.14
C ASP A 44 5.50 4.51 13.10
N GLU A 45 6.48 5.29 13.56
CA GLU A 45 7.51 5.90 12.71
C GLU A 45 8.36 4.86 11.96
N SER A 46 8.42 3.60 12.45
CA SER A 46 9.12 2.52 11.76
C SER A 46 8.54 2.18 10.39
N TYR A 47 7.33 2.66 10.08
CA TYR A 47 6.68 2.48 8.78
C TYR A 47 6.95 3.63 7.80
N PHE A 48 7.51 4.76 8.24
CA PHE A 48 7.63 5.95 7.40
C PHE A 48 8.56 5.73 6.20
N GLU A 49 9.64 4.98 6.38
CA GLU A 49 10.60 4.68 5.29
C GLU A 49 10.06 3.70 4.25
N VAL A 50 9.09 2.87 4.64
CA VAL A 50 8.51 1.82 3.76
C VAL A 50 7.12 2.21 3.22
N SER A 51 6.67 3.42 3.52
CA SER A 51 5.36 3.95 3.11
C SER A 51 5.52 5.06 2.08
N ASN A 52 4.54 5.17 1.19
CA ASN A 52 4.39 6.31 0.29
C ASN A 52 3.31 7.28 0.78
N ALA A 53 2.28 6.74 1.44
CA ALA A 53 1.24 7.53 2.06
C ALA A 53 0.82 6.97 3.42
N LEU A 54 0.30 7.85 4.28
CA LEU A 54 -0.32 7.50 5.54
C LEU A 54 -1.82 7.82 5.45
N ALA A 55 -2.68 6.82 5.64
CA ALA A 55 -4.12 7.05 5.82
C ALA A 55 -4.42 7.10 7.33
N ILE A 56 -4.86 8.25 7.80
CA ILE A 56 -5.09 8.55 9.23
C ILE A 56 -6.47 9.14 9.44
N ASP A 57 -6.98 9.03 10.66
CA ASP A 57 -8.21 9.72 11.08
C ASP A 57 -7.90 10.87 12.07
N GLU A 58 -8.94 11.54 12.53
CA GLU A 58 -8.87 12.65 13.47
C GLU A 58 -8.31 12.29 14.85
N SER A 59 -8.09 11.01 15.15
CA SER A 59 -7.52 10.57 16.43
C SER A 59 -6.00 10.75 16.52
N ILE A 60 -5.35 11.23 15.45
CA ILE A 60 -3.91 11.44 15.36
C ILE A 60 -3.63 12.94 15.17
N ASP A 61 -2.88 13.54 16.10
CA ASP A 61 -2.33 14.89 15.91
C ASP A 61 -0.96 14.79 15.23
N LEU A 62 -0.87 15.28 14.00
CA LEU A 62 0.37 15.25 13.22
C LEU A 62 1.47 16.16 13.81
N GLN A 63 1.12 17.11 14.67
CA GLN A 63 2.12 17.97 15.34
C GLN A 63 3.02 17.20 16.30
N ASP A 64 2.57 16.03 16.76
CA ASP A 64 3.34 15.15 17.65
C ASP A 64 4.45 14.38 16.92
N TYR A 65 4.52 14.46 15.58
CA TYR A 65 5.39 13.62 14.76
C TYR A 65 6.24 14.44 13.77
N THR A 66 7.46 13.98 13.50
CA THR A 66 8.29 14.51 12.40
C THR A 66 8.08 13.66 11.15
N LEU A 67 7.27 14.15 10.23
CA LEU A 67 6.96 13.44 8.98
C LEU A 67 8.01 13.69 7.90
N PRO A 68 8.51 12.64 7.23
CA PRO A 68 9.29 12.78 6.00
C PRO A 68 8.50 13.48 4.89
N SER A 69 9.19 14.28 4.08
CA SER A 69 8.58 15.08 3.01
C SER A 69 8.01 14.25 1.85
N HIS A 70 8.39 12.97 1.73
CA HIS A 70 7.87 12.08 0.69
C HIS A 70 6.51 11.46 1.03
N LEU A 71 6.06 11.54 2.28
CA LEU A 71 4.79 10.94 2.71
C LEU A 71 3.61 11.83 2.34
N GLU A 72 2.67 11.29 1.56
CA GLU A 72 1.34 11.88 1.38
C GLU A 72 0.45 11.52 2.58
N ILE A 73 -0.32 12.48 3.09
CA ILE A 73 -1.32 12.24 4.14
C ILE A 73 -2.70 12.15 3.50
N LEU A 74 -3.41 11.07 3.81
CA LEU A 74 -4.75 10.78 3.33
C LEU A 74 -5.72 10.75 4.53
N ASP A 75 -6.93 11.26 4.34
CA ASP A 75 -8.02 11.08 5.29
C ASP A 75 -8.56 9.64 5.17
N LEU A 76 -8.42 8.86 6.24
CA LEU A 76 -8.88 7.48 6.32
C LEU A 76 -10.41 7.36 6.17
N ASN A 77 -11.15 8.42 6.50
CA ASN A 77 -12.59 8.45 6.37
C ASN A 77 -13.06 8.97 4.99
N ASP A 78 -12.13 9.43 4.13
CA ASP A 78 -12.42 9.79 2.73
C ASP A 78 -12.00 8.66 1.78
N ALA A 79 -12.96 7.76 1.50
CA ALA A 79 -12.75 6.66 0.57
C ALA A 79 -12.43 7.12 -0.87
N GLN A 80 -12.95 8.27 -1.29
CA GLN A 80 -12.71 8.80 -2.64
C GLN A 80 -11.26 9.24 -2.78
N MET A 81 -10.73 9.96 -1.78
CA MET A 81 -9.33 10.37 -1.73
C MET A 81 -8.38 9.16 -1.78
N ILE A 82 -8.71 8.08 -1.05
CA ILE A 82 -7.93 6.84 -1.06
C ILE A 82 -7.94 6.19 -2.44
N VAL A 83 -9.11 6.09 -3.08
CA VAL A 83 -9.24 5.51 -4.43
C VAL A 83 -8.46 6.32 -5.46
N GLU A 84 -8.54 7.65 -5.40
CA GLU A 84 -7.78 8.54 -6.29
C GLU A 84 -6.27 8.35 -6.12
N TRP A 85 -5.81 8.21 -4.87
CA TRP A 85 -4.41 7.93 -4.60
C TRP A 85 -3.98 6.57 -5.18
N ILE A 86 -4.80 5.52 -5.01
CA ILE A 86 -4.54 4.18 -5.56
C ILE A 86 -4.42 4.26 -7.09
N LEU A 87 -5.39 4.86 -7.77
CA LEU A 87 -5.39 4.93 -9.24
C LEU A 87 -4.22 5.76 -9.79
N LYS A 88 -3.80 6.79 -9.08
CA LYS A 88 -2.65 7.64 -9.45
C LYS A 88 -1.32 6.91 -9.26
N ASN A 89 -1.17 6.13 -8.19
CA ASN A 89 0.11 5.60 -7.76
C ASN A 89 0.31 4.09 -8.00
N ALA A 90 -0.74 3.35 -8.40
CA ALA A 90 -0.65 1.92 -8.67
C ALA A 90 0.49 1.58 -9.64
N LYS A 91 1.28 0.55 -9.29
CA LYS A 91 2.34 0.04 -10.15
C LYS A 91 1.72 -0.60 -11.39
N LYS A 92 2.11 -0.13 -12.57
CA LYS A 92 1.76 -0.78 -13.84
C LYS A 92 2.50 -2.11 -13.97
N ILE A 93 1.78 -3.14 -14.34
CA ILE A 93 2.33 -4.46 -14.68
C ILE A 93 2.20 -4.63 -16.19
N ASP A 94 3.31 -4.98 -16.84
CA ASP A 94 3.31 -5.21 -18.29
C ASP A 94 2.60 -6.52 -18.61
N LYS A 95 1.82 -6.52 -19.70
CA LYS A 95 1.03 -7.68 -20.13
C LYS A 95 1.85 -8.95 -20.40
N GLU A 96 3.16 -8.82 -20.62
CA GLU A 96 4.06 -9.97 -20.79
C GLU A 96 4.33 -10.72 -19.46
N GLN A 97 3.89 -10.15 -18.33
CA GLN A 97 3.99 -10.74 -16.99
C GLN A 97 2.67 -11.33 -16.48
N CYS A 98 1.58 -11.22 -17.25
CA CYS A 98 0.27 -11.83 -16.98
C CYS A 98 0.06 -13.10 -17.80
#